data_AF-A0A8T6K5H2-F1
#
_entry.id   AF-A0A8T6K5H2-F1
#
_cell.length_a   1.000
_cell.length_b   1.000
_cell.length_c   1.000
_cell.angle_alpha   90.00
_cell.angle_beta   90.00
_cell.angle_gamma   90.00
#
_symmetry.space_group_name_H-M   'P 1'
#
loop_
_entity.id
_entity.type
_entity.pdbx_description
1 polymer ?
#
loop_
_entity_poly.entity_id
_entity_poly.type
_entity_poly.pdbx_seq_one_letter_code
_entity_poly.pdbx_strand_id
1 'polypeptide(L)'
;MAYRDVEQRRRRDRERFRERTERRRAAGFCLRCGVRRPENGLALCGECAEKRRASERARDARRRAAGIKRRRNVAGERARDRQRTSERIARAVCTKCGVNPPEPGRRLCAGCGEKRRAADRARYARAKRRGELYGGRNPQRKREAGRAASARRRQARLDGGTCVRCGRRPPVEGGATCQPCRETRQAAERDLYASRRAAGLCVSCGRPAFAGATRCGVCAIVEGQRRNRDRKNAASRRRYWERRAAGRCTDCNAPSFGASRCPDCAKRSYERSDFFRGIPVWDPSFTVIELATGESHGPFDTEAEAVAELAFAGLSFEEVEIVNDAPVTARYAAWV
;
A
#
# COMPACT_ATOMS: atom_id res chain seq x y z
N MET A 1 45.20 -45.77 29.83
CA MET A 1 45.65 -44.44 30.29
C MET A 1 44.52 -43.44 30.11
N ALA A 2 43.81 -43.11 31.19
CA ALA A 2 42.72 -42.14 31.14
C ALA A 2 43.26 -40.77 30.70
N TYR A 3 42.72 -40.23 29.61
CA TYR A 3 42.99 -38.86 29.20
C TYR A 3 42.59 -37.93 30.36
N ARG A 4 43.59 -37.32 31.02
CA ARG A 4 43.37 -36.23 31.98
C ARG A 4 42.40 -35.22 31.35
N ASP A 5 41.34 -34.91 32.08
CA ASP A 5 40.33 -33.93 31.70
C ASP A 5 41.00 -32.64 31.17
N VAL A 6 40.83 -32.41 29.87
CA VAL A 6 41.43 -31.30 29.13
C VAL A 6 40.96 -29.96 29.70
N GLU A 7 39.75 -29.91 30.26
CA GLU A 7 39.20 -28.70 30.88
C GLU A 7 39.87 -28.41 32.21
N GLN A 8 40.07 -29.42 33.06
CA GLN A 8 40.82 -29.27 34.31
C GLN A 8 42.25 -28.79 34.04
N ARG A 9 42.94 -29.34 33.03
CA ARG A 9 44.26 -28.86 32.62
C ARG A 9 44.22 -27.39 32.19
N ARG A 10 43.28 -27.00 31.34
CA ARG A 10 43.09 -25.61 30.88
C ARG A 10 42.77 -24.67 32.03
N ARG A 11 41.99 -25.10 33.03
CA ARG A 11 41.67 -24.31 34.23
C ARG A 11 42.93 -24.06 35.05
N ARG A 12 43.72 -25.10 35.36
CA ARG A 12 45.00 -24.98 36.07
C ARG A 12 46.00 -24.10 35.30
N ASP A 13 46.05 -24.20 33.97
CA ASP A 13 46.91 -23.33 33.14
C ASP A 13 46.49 -21.85 33.21
N ARG A 14 45.19 -21.57 33.21
CA ARG A 14 44.67 -20.20 33.37
C ARG A 14 44.98 -19.64 34.76
N GLU A 15 44.86 -20.45 35.80
CA GLU A 15 45.16 -20.09 37.18
C GLU A 15 46.65 -19.76 37.36
N ARG A 16 47.54 -20.67 36.94
CA ARG A 16 48.99 -20.42 36.94
C ARG A 16 49.38 -19.17 36.15
N PHE A 17 48.69 -18.89 35.04
CA PHE A 17 48.91 -17.67 34.27
C PHE A 17 48.48 -16.41 35.02
N ARG A 18 47.33 -16.45 35.72
CA ARG A 18 46.84 -15.34 36.57
C ARG A 18 47.83 -15.05 37.69
N GLU A 19 48.19 -16.05 38.48
CA GLU A 19 49.15 -15.94 39.58
C GLU A 19 50.49 -15.36 39.11
N ARG A 20 51.04 -15.87 37.99
CA ARG A 20 52.28 -15.35 37.41
C ARG A 20 52.15 -13.88 36.99
N THR A 21 50.99 -13.51 36.44
CA THR A 21 50.72 -12.14 35.99
C THR A 21 50.60 -11.18 37.18
N GLU A 22 49.90 -11.59 38.24
CA GLU A 22 49.75 -10.83 39.47
C GLU A 22 51.09 -10.65 40.18
N ARG A 23 51.87 -11.73 40.34
CA ARG A 23 53.22 -11.67 40.92
C ARG A 23 54.14 -10.71 40.16
N ARG A 24 54.12 -10.74 38.81
CA ARG A 24 54.91 -9.81 37.98
C ARG A 24 54.43 -8.37 38.11
N ARG A 25 53.10 -8.15 38.18
CA ARG A 25 52.52 -6.82 38.36
C ARG A 25 52.91 -6.24 39.73
N ALA A 26 52.79 -7.02 40.81
CA ALA A 26 53.15 -6.60 42.17
C ALA A 26 54.65 -6.25 42.28
N ALA A 27 55.51 -7.01 41.60
CA ALA A 27 56.94 -6.75 41.55
C ALA A 27 57.34 -5.65 40.53
N GLY A 28 56.39 -5.03 39.82
CA GLY A 28 56.68 -3.97 38.84
C GLY A 28 57.41 -4.43 37.57
N PHE A 29 57.31 -5.71 37.21
CA PHE A 29 57.94 -6.28 36.01
C PHE A 29 56.96 -6.43 34.83
N CYS A 30 57.52 -6.41 33.62
CA CYS A 30 56.81 -6.65 32.37
C CYS A 30 56.04 -7.97 32.42
N LEU A 31 54.75 -7.94 32.13
CA LEU A 31 53.88 -9.13 32.24
C LEU A 31 54.28 -10.25 31.27
N ARG A 32 54.99 -9.93 30.18
CA ARG A 32 55.40 -10.91 29.18
C ARG A 32 56.74 -11.56 29.48
N CYS A 33 57.83 -10.79 29.56
CA CYS A 33 59.15 -11.36 29.85
C CYS A 33 59.39 -11.61 31.35
N GLY A 34 58.81 -10.79 32.24
CA GLY A 34 59.03 -10.88 33.69
C GLY A 34 60.41 -10.41 34.16
N VAL A 35 61.22 -9.81 33.28
CA VAL A 35 62.61 -9.41 33.57
C VAL A 35 62.75 -7.89 33.69
N ARG A 36 62.16 -7.14 32.75
CA ARG A 36 62.34 -5.69 32.67
C ARG A 36 61.14 -4.95 33.21
N ARG A 37 61.34 -3.77 33.81
CA ARG A 37 60.24 -2.89 34.19
C ARG A 37 59.51 -2.36 32.94
N PRO A 38 58.19 -2.18 32.99
CA PRO A 38 57.46 -1.57 31.89
C PRO A 38 57.72 -0.06 31.83
N GLU A 39 57.64 0.51 30.64
CA GLU A 39 57.83 1.94 30.40
C GLU A 39 56.47 2.67 30.49
N ASN A 40 56.46 3.89 31.06
CA ASN A 40 55.34 4.83 31.00
C ASN A 40 53.98 4.27 31.47
N GLY A 41 53.98 3.48 32.55
CA GLY A 41 52.76 2.89 33.11
C GLY A 41 52.12 1.80 32.24
N LEU A 42 52.80 1.31 31.20
CA LEU A 42 52.32 0.20 30.39
C LEU A 42 52.43 -1.14 31.12
N ALA A 43 51.80 -2.17 30.57
CA ALA A 43 51.89 -3.55 31.11
C ALA A 43 53.10 -4.33 30.56
N LEU A 44 53.80 -3.80 29.55
CA LEU A 44 54.90 -4.45 28.83
C LEU A 44 56.10 -3.51 28.75
N CYS A 45 57.33 -4.04 28.79
CA CYS A 45 58.53 -3.29 28.43
C CYS A 45 58.55 -2.96 26.92
N GLY A 46 59.35 -1.97 26.51
CA GLY A 46 59.43 -1.48 25.13
C GLY A 46 59.59 -2.59 24.09
N GLU A 47 60.57 -3.49 24.27
CA GLU A 47 60.78 -4.61 23.33
C GLU A 47 59.60 -5.59 23.26
N CYS A 48 58.98 -5.93 24.40
CA CYS A 48 57.85 -6.85 24.39
C CYS A 48 56.62 -6.19 23.73
N ALA A 49 56.44 -4.89 23.91
CA ALA A 49 55.40 -4.11 23.25
C ALA A 49 55.65 -4.06 21.73
N GLU A 50 56.90 -3.84 21.30
CA GLU A 50 57.29 -3.85 19.90
C GLU A 50 57.08 -5.20 19.23
N LYS A 51 57.54 -6.30 19.86
CA LYS A 51 57.29 -7.67 19.38
C LYS A 51 55.79 -7.95 19.23
N ARG A 52 54.96 -7.48 20.17
CA ARG A 52 53.50 -7.59 20.07
C ARG A 52 52.96 -6.80 18.88
N ARG A 53 53.35 -5.54 18.71
CA ARG A 53 52.93 -4.69 17.58
C ARG A 53 53.37 -5.31 16.25
N ALA A 54 54.60 -5.82 16.15
CA ALA A 54 55.10 -6.51 14.97
C ALA A 54 54.26 -7.76 14.63
N SER A 55 53.92 -8.58 15.63
CA SER A 55 53.04 -9.74 15.45
C SER A 55 51.62 -9.34 15.01
N GLU A 56 51.06 -8.28 15.58
CA GLU A 56 49.74 -7.73 15.19
C GLU A 56 49.78 -7.20 13.74
N ARG A 57 50.83 -6.46 13.35
CA ARG A 57 51.04 -6.02 11.96
C ARG A 57 51.15 -7.20 10.99
N ALA A 58 51.94 -8.22 11.33
CA ALA A 58 52.10 -9.42 10.50
C ALA A 58 50.77 -10.20 10.36
N ARG A 59 49.99 -10.31 11.46
CA ARG A 59 48.65 -10.92 11.43
C ARG A 59 47.70 -10.12 10.53
N ASP A 60 47.68 -8.80 10.66
CA ASP A 60 46.84 -7.94 9.83
C ASP A 60 47.25 -8.00 8.35
N ALA A 61 48.55 -8.06 8.05
CA ALA A 61 49.07 -8.28 6.69
C ALA A 61 48.59 -9.62 6.12
N ARG A 62 48.73 -10.73 6.85
CA ARG A 62 48.22 -12.05 6.44
C ARG A 62 46.71 -12.04 6.19
N ARG A 63 45.93 -11.38 7.04
CA ARG A 63 44.48 -11.24 6.85
C ARG A 63 44.14 -10.45 5.59
N ARG A 64 44.87 -9.37 5.30
CA ARG A 64 44.68 -8.59 4.07
C ARG A 64 45.04 -9.41 2.84
N ALA A 65 46.16 -10.13 2.86
CA ALA A 65 46.57 -11.02 1.78
C ALA A 65 45.53 -12.12 1.51
N ALA A 66 44.93 -12.68 2.57
CA ALA A 66 43.85 -13.66 2.47
C ALA A 66 42.47 -13.06 2.13
N GLY A 67 42.36 -11.75 1.86
CA GLY A 67 41.07 -11.08 1.60
C GLY A 67 40.12 -11.01 2.82
N ILE A 68 40.56 -11.47 4.01
CA ILE A 68 39.79 -11.46 5.24
C ILE A 68 39.72 -10.03 5.77
N LYS A 69 38.62 -9.34 5.45
CA LYS A 69 38.34 -8.02 6.02
C LYS A 69 38.31 -8.09 7.55
N ARG A 70 38.93 -7.10 8.21
CA ARG A 70 38.82 -6.95 9.66
C ARG A 70 37.34 -6.80 9.99
N ARG A 71 36.75 -7.73 10.76
CA ARG A 71 35.41 -7.57 11.35
C ARG A 71 35.46 -6.34 12.25
N ARG A 72 35.20 -5.16 11.69
CA ARG A 72 34.89 -3.99 12.50
C ARG A 72 33.57 -4.30 13.19
N ASN A 73 33.45 -3.96 14.46
CA ASN A 73 32.15 -3.95 15.11
C ASN A 73 31.38 -2.74 14.57
N VAL A 74 30.95 -2.84 13.31
CA VAL A 74 30.30 -1.74 12.58
C VAL A 74 29.02 -1.31 13.30
N ALA A 75 28.31 -2.25 13.93
CA ALA A 75 27.14 -1.95 14.74
C ALA A 75 27.49 -1.11 15.97
N GLY A 76 28.49 -1.52 16.75
CA GLY A 76 28.96 -0.77 17.92
C GLY A 76 29.58 0.59 17.58
N GLU A 77 30.34 0.68 16.47
CA GLU A 77 30.85 1.97 15.96
C GLU A 77 29.71 2.91 15.55
N ARG A 78 28.71 2.41 14.83
CA ARG A 78 27.51 3.19 14.45
C ARG A 78 26.70 3.63 15.66
N ALA A 79 26.57 2.80 16.68
CA ALA A 79 25.88 3.16 17.93
C ALA A 79 26.62 4.30 18.65
N ARG A 80 27.94 4.20 18.81
CA ARG A 80 28.77 5.27 19.38
C ARG A 80 28.73 6.57 18.56
N ASP A 81 28.71 6.48 17.23
CA ASP A 81 28.59 7.66 16.36
C ASP A 81 27.23 8.36 16.52
N ARG A 82 26.14 7.59 16.66
CA ARG A 82 24.80 8.13 16.94
C ARG A 82 24.77 8.83 18.30
N GLN A 83 25.31 8.19 19.34
CA GLN A 83 25.40 8.76 20.68
C GLN A 83 26.21 10.07 20.69
N ARG A 84 27.39 10.08 20.08
CA ARG A 84 28.19 11.31 19.94
C ARG A 84 27.45 12.41 19.18
N THR A 85 26.68 12.04 18.18
CA THR A 85 25.87 12.99 17.41
C THR A 85 24.73 13.56 18.26
N SER A 86 24.02 12.74 19.04
CA SER A 86 22.96 13.20 19.93
C SER A 86 23.50 14.08 21.06
N GLU A 87 24.63 13.70 21.68
CA GLU A 87 25.30 14.51 22.71
C GLU A 87 25.72 15.88 22.17
N ARG A 88 26.24 15.94 20.93
CA ARG A 88 26.59 17.22 20.28
C ARG A 88 25.37 18.08 20.00
N ILE A 89 24.27 17.49 19.58
CA ILE A 89 23.00 18.21 19.37
C ILE A 89 22.49 18.76 20.71
N ALA A 90 22.50 17.94 21.77
CA ALA A 90 22.06 18.35 23.11
C ALA A 90 22.91 19.49 23.67
N ARG A 91 24.22 19.50 23.40
CA ARG A 91 25.13 20.58 23.77
C ARG A 91 25.09 21.79 22.84
N ALA A 92 24.20 21.81 21.84
CA ALA A 92 24.13 22.85 20.82
C ALA A 92 25.49 23.15 20.13
N VAL A 93 26.29 22.10 19.87
CA VAL A 93 27.56 22.22 19.13
C VAL A 93 27.48 21.52 17.76
N CYS A 94 28.32 21.96 16.84
CA CYS A 94 28.42 21.41 15.49
C CYS A 94 28.63 19.89 15.52
N THR A 95 27.74 19.14 14.87
CA THR A 95 27.80 17.67 14.83
C THR A 95 29.06 17.12 14.15
N LYS A 96 29.79 17.94 13.38
CA LYS A 96 31.03 17.55 12.71
C LYS A 96 32.28 17.81 13.56
N CYS A 97 32.57 19.07 13.91
CA CYS A 97 33.77 19.42 14.68
C CYS A 97 33.59 19.23 16.19
N GLY A 98 32.36 19.36 16.72
CA GLY A 98 32.09 19.27 18.15
C GLY A 98 32.56 20.48 18.98
N VAL A 99 32.97 21.57 18.32
CA VAL A 99 33.56 22.76 18.98
C VAL A 99 32.66 23.98 18.82
N ASN A 100 32.40 24.40 17.58
CA ASN A 100 31.67 25.65 17.30
C ASN A 100 30.16 25.45 17.33
N PRO A 101 29.36 26.48 17.68
CA PRO A 101 27.90 26.41 17.60
C PRO A 101 27.44 26.20 16.14
N PRO A 102 26.33 25.48 15.91
CA PRO A 102 25.75 25.33 14.58
C PRO A 102 25.08 26.63 14.12
N GLU A 103 24.97 26.82 12.80
CA GLU A 103 24.15 27.90 12.25
C GLU A 103 22.66 27.69 12.61
N PRO A 104 21.86 28.77 12.77
CA PRO A 104 20.42 28.65 13.04
C PRO A 104 19.70 27.73 12.05
N GLY A 105 18.92 26.77 12.57
CA GLY A 105 18.22 25.77 11.78
C GLY A 105 19.11 24.69 11.14
N ARG A 106 20.41 24.64 11.45
CA ARG A 106 21.37 23.67 10.90
C ARG A 106 22.03 22.85 12.01
N ARG A 107 22.74 21.79 11.60
CA ARG A 107 23.51 20.90 12.51
C ARG A 107 25.03 21.09 12.42
N LEU A 108 25.47 22.00 11.56
CA LEU A 108 26.89 22.28 11.29
C LEU A 108 27.16 23.74 11.56
N CYS A 109 28.36 24.05 12.06
CA CYS A 109 28.85 25.43 12.10
C CYS A 109 29.18 25.92 10.69
N ALA A 110 29.26 27.25 10.50
CA ALA A 110 29.55 27.88 9.22
C ALA A 110 30.79 27.28 8.52
N GLY A 111 31.90 27.12 9.25
CA GLY A 111 33.14 26.57 8.69
C GLY A 111 33.02 25.11 8.24
N CYS A 112 32.36 24.24 9.01
CA CYS A 112 32.10 22.86 8.59
C CYS A 112 31.04 22.78 7.47
N GLY A 113 30.07 23.69 7.47
CA GLY A 113 29.08 23.86 6.42
C GLY A 113 29.73 24.23 5.09
N GLU A 114 30.66 25.20 5.08
CA GLU A 114 31.38 25.61 3.88
C GLU A 114 32.31 24.51 3.38
N LYS A 115 33.06 23.84 4.26
CA LYS A 115 33.89 22.67 3.88
C LYS A 115 33.04 21.58 3.21
N ARG A 116 31.83 21.31 3.71
CA ARG A 116 30.90 20.35 3.10
C ARG A 116 30.42 20.83 1.72
N ARG A 117 30.02 22.10 1.61
CA ARG A 117 29.59 22.70 0.33
C ARG A 117 30.72 22.68 -0.71
N ALA A 118 31.95 23.02 -0.33
CA ALA A 118 33.12 22.94 -1.18
C ALA A 118 33.40 21.51 -1.67
N ALA A 119 33.33 20.52 -0.77
CA ALA A 119 33.46 19.11 -1.14
C ALA A 119 32.35 18.65 -2.11
N ASP A 120 31.11 19.11 -1.89
CA ASP A 120 29.98 18.85 -2.78
C ASP A 120 30.21 19.48 -4.16
N ARG A 121 30.62 20.75 -4.24
CA ARG A 121 30.99 21.45 -5.49
C ARG A 121 32.10 20.71 -6.23
N ALA A 122 33.16 20.32 -5.54
CA ALA A 122 34.27 19.56 -6.14
C ALA A 122 33.81 18.20 -6.69
N ARG A 123 32.89 17.51 -6.00
CA ARG A 123 32.29 16.26 -6.49
C ARG A 123 31.47 16.50 -7.76
N TYR A 124 30.64 17.55 -7.79
CA TYR A 124 29.87 17.91 -8.98
C TYR A 124 30.77 18.28 -10.16
N ALA A 125 31.84 19.04 -9.93
CA ALA A 125 32.81 19.38 -10.97
C ALA A 125 33.49 18.13 -11.56
N ARG A 126 33.92 17.18 -10.71
CA ARG A 126 34.47 15.89 -11.18
C ARG A 126 33.48 15.09 -12.01
N ALA A 127 32.22 15.01 -11.57
CA ALA A 127 31.17 14.32 -12.31
C ALA A 127 30.90 14.98 -13.67
N LYS A 128 30.80 16.31 -13.69
CA LYS A 128 30.62 17.09 -14.93
C LYS A 128 31.76 16.83 -15.93
N ARG A 129 33.02 16.82 -15.47
CA ARG A 129 34.18 16.47 -16.32
C ARG A 129 34.11 15.06 -16.90
N ARG A 130 33.45 14.12 -16.22
CA ARG A 130 33.21 12.75 -16.71
C ARG A 130 31.96 12.61 -17.58
N GLY A 131 31.26 13.71 -17.90
CA GLY A 131 29.98 13.66 -18.61
C GLY A 131 28.83 13.07 -17.79
N GLU A 132 28.99 12.92 -16.48
CA GLU A 132 27.96 12.32 -15.64
C GLU A 132 26.90 13.37 -15.23
N LEU A 133 25.63 13.09 -15.51
CA LEU A 133 24.50 13.92 -15.09
C LEU A 133 24.40 13.99 -13.54
N TYR A 134 24.10 15.19 -13.02
CA TYR A 134 23.78 15.45 -11.60
C TYR A 134 24.77 14.87 -10.56
N GLY A 135 26.06 15.11 -10.73
CA GLY A 135 27.04 14.77 -9.68
C GLY A 135 27.38 13.28 -9.60
N GLY A 136 27.24 12.56 -10.72
CA GLY A 136 27.67 11.17 -10.84
C GLY A 136 26.60 10.14 -10.52
N ARG A 137 25.35 10.56 -10.30
CA ARG A 137 24.24 9.64 -10.09
C ARG A 137 23.29 9.70 -11.28
N ASN A 138 23.20 8.59 -12.00
CA ASN A 138 22.19 8.41 -13.04
C ASN A 138 20.78 8.69 -12.44
N PRO A 139 20.08 9.77 -12.87
CA PRO A 139 18.78 10.17 -12.31
C PRO A 139 17.72 9.10 -12.51
N GLN A 140 17.77 8.37 -13.62
CA GLN A 140 16.84 7.29 -13.93
C GLN A 140 17.03 6.12 -12.97
N ARG A 141 18.28 5.70 -12.72
CA ARG A 141 18.59 4.65 -11.72
C ARG A 141 18.12 5.04 -10.31
N LYS A 142 18.23 6.32 -9.95
CA LYS A 142 17.68 6.87 -8.69
C LYS A 142 16.15 6.80 -8.65
N ARG A 143 15.47 7.18 -9.74
CA ARG A 143 14.00 7.09 -9.88
C ARG A 143 13.53 5.63 -9.80
N GLU A 144 14.19 4.72 -10.48
CA GLU A 144 13.92 3.27 -10.45
C GLU A 144 14.10 2.69 -9.07
N ALA A 145 15.23 2.98 -8.40
CA ALA A 145 15.45 2.55 -7.02
C ALA A 145 14.38 3.12 -6.06
N GLY A 146 13.95 4.37 -6.27
CA GLY A 146 12.86 5.00 -5.53
C GLY A 146 11.52 4.29 -5.75
N ARG A 147 11.15 3.99 -7.00
CA ARG A 147 9.95 3.21 -7.35
C ARG A 147 9.99 1.82 -6.73
N ALA A 148 11.10 1.10 -6.85
CA ALA A 148 11.28 -0.23 -6.28
C ALA A 148 11.18 -0.21 -4.75
N ALA A 149 11.78 0.78 -4.08
CA ALA A 149 11.64 0.94 -2.63
C ALA A 149 10.19 1.27 -2.22
N SER A 150 9.49 2.09 -3.01
CA SER A 150 8.07 2.40 -2.76
C SER A 150 7.17 1.18 -2.96
N ALA A 151 7.43 0.37 -3.99
CA ALA A 151 6.72 -0.88 -4.24
C ALA A 151 6.94 -1.88 -3.09
N ARG A 152 8.18 -2.06 -2.62
CA ARG A 152 8.48 -2.92 -1.45
C ARG A 152 7.76 -2.45 -0.19
N ARG A 153 7.74 -1.14 0.10
CA ARG A 153 7.00 -0.60 1.25
C ARG A 153 5.49 -0.81 1.12
N ARG A 154 4.94 -0.66 -0.10
CA ARG A 154 3.52 -0.92 -0.36
C ARG A 154 3.20 -2.39 -0.13
N GLN A 155 4.01 -3.30 -0.65
CA GLN A 155 3.81 -4.74 -0.48
C GLN A 155 3.91 -5.16 0.99
N ALA A 156 4.97 -4.74 1.69
CA ALA A 156 5.11 -5.02 3.12
C ALA A 156 3.94 -4.50 3.97
N ARG A 157 3.28 -3.41 3.57
CA ARG A 157 2.06 -2.91 4.24
C ARG A 157 0.86 -3.80 3.95
N LEU A 158 0.69 -4.24 2.70
CA LEU A 158 -0.37 -5.18 2.31
C LEU A 158 -0.20 -6.51 3.05
N ASP A 159 1.00 -7.08 3.04
CA ASP A 159 1.33 -8.35 3.70
C ASP A 159 1.14 -8.25 5.22
N GLY A 160 1.48 -7.10 5.80
CA GLY A 160 1.25 -6.82 7.23
C GLY A 160 -0.18 -6.40 7.58
N GLY A 161 -1.14 -6.44 6.64
CA GLY A 161 -2.53 -6.06 6.91
C GLY A 161 -2.71 -4.59 7.31
N THR A 162 -1.85 -3.68 6.85
CA THR A 162 -1.89 -2.25 7.17
C THR A 162 -2.18 -1.38 5.95
N CYS A 163 -2.81 -0.23 6.18
CA CYS A 163 -3.13 0.76 5.17
C CYS A 163 -1.89 1.19 4.38
N VAL A 164 -1.93 1.05 3.05
CA VAL A 164 -0.80 1.37 2.17
C VAL A 164 -0.41 2.86 2.19
N ARG A 165 -1.30 3.75 2.65
CA ARG A 165 -1.07 5.20 2.75
C ARG A 165 -0.38 5.58 4.06
N CYS A 166 -1.05 5.37 5.20
CA CYS A 166 -0.52 5.77 6.51
C CYS A 166 0.38 4.71 7.16
N GLY A 167 0.19 3.42 6.86
CA GLY A 167 0.91 2.31 7.49
C GLY A 167 0.61 2.12 8.98
N ARG A 168 -0.51 2.65 9.49
CA ARG A 168 -0.85 2.64 10.94
C ARG A 168 -2.09 1.83 11.32
N ARG A 169 -3.09 1.75 10.43
CA ARG A 169 -4.40 1.13 10.69
C ARG A 169 -4.68 0.05 9.65
N PRO A 170 -5.50 -0.98 9.95
CA PRO A 170 -5.91 -1.95 8.94
C PRO A 170 -6.70 -1.29 7.80
N PRO A 171 -6.64 -1.84 6.58
CA PRO A 171 -7.48 -1.39 5.48
C PRO A 171 -8.96 -1.74 5.72
N VAL A 172 -9.86 -1.03 5.05
CA VAL A 172 -11.28 -1.42 4.97
C VAL A 172 -11.39 -2.76 4.22
N GLU A 173 -12.39 -3.58 4.51
CA GLU A 173 -12.62 -4.86 3.83
C GLU A 173 -12.62 -4.70 2.29
N GLY A 174 -11.85 -5.54 1.60
CA GLY A 174 -11.63 -5.48 0.15
C GLY A 174 -10.78 -4.29 -0.33
N GLY A 175 -10.29 -3.44 0.57
CA GLY A 175 -9.51 -2.23 0.26
C GLY A 175 -8.02 -2.34 0.56
N ALA A 176 -7.25 -1.34 0.11
CA ALA A 176 -5.82 -1.19 0.46
C ALA A 176 -5.55 -0.03 1.43
N THR A 177 -6.57 0.78 1.75
CA THR A 177 -6.46 1.97 2.59
C THR A 177 -7.43 1.89 3.76
N CYS A 178 -7.04 2.44 4.92
CA CYS A 178 -7.95 2.58 6.05
C CYS A 178 -9.01 3.65 5.79
N GLN A 179 -10.12 3.55 6.51
CA GLN A 179 -11.29 4.43 6.36
C GLN A 179 -10.91 5.93 6.42
N PRO A 180 -10.11 6.42 7.38
CA PRO A 180 -9.82 7.85 7.44
C PRO A 180 -8.91 8.33 6.31
N CYS A 181 -7.96 7.50 5.86
CA CYS A 181 -7.17 7.83 4.67
C CYS A 181 -8.00 7.86 3.37
N ARG A 182 -9.09 7.07 3.32
CA ARG A 182 -10.05 7.05 2.21
C ARG A 182 -10.91 8.31 2.24
N GLU A 183 -11.48 8.67 3.40
CA GLU A 183 -12.28 9.87 3.59
C GLU A 183 -11.50 11.15 3.30
N THR A 184 -10.28 11.30 3.84
CA THR A 184 -9.41 12.44 3.54
C THR A 184 -9.10 12.53 2.03
N ARG A 185 -8.94 11.39 1.35
CA ARG A 185 -8.75 11.36 -0.10
C ARG A 185 -10.00 11.85 -0.83
N GLN A 186 -11.17 11.33 -0.46
CA GLN A 186 -12.44 11.66 -1.09
C GLN A 186 -12.82 13.12 -0.85
N ALA A 187 -12.56 13.67 0.33
CA ALA A 187 -12.71 15.10 0.62
C ALA A 187 -11.83 15.93 -0.34
N ALA A 188 -10.52 15.66 -0.39
CA ALA A 188 -9.61 16.37 -1.28
C ALA A 188 -9.97 16.22 -2.78
N GLU A 189 -10.48 15.06 -3.21
CA GLU A 189 -10.97 14.84 -4.58
C GLU A 189 -12.25 15.64 -4.87
N ARG A 190 -13.18 15.75 -3.91
CA ARG A 190 -14.38 16.60 -4.01
C ARG A 190 -14.02 18.07 -4.08
N ASP A 191 -13.11 18.53 -3.23
CA ASP A 191 -12.66 19.93 -3.20
C ASP A 191 -11.93 20.30 -4.49
N LEU A 192 -11.05 19.42 -4.99
CA LEU A 192 -10.38 19.62 -6.27
C LEU A 192 -11.38 19.63 -7.45
N TYR A 193 -12.41 18.79 -7.40
CA TYR A 193 -13.46 18.78 -8.40
C TYR A 193 -14.27 20.08 -8.38
N ALA A 194 -14.72 20.50 -7.19
CA ALA A 194 -15.51 21.73 -7.00
C ALA A 194 -14.72 22.98 -7.41
N SER A 195 -13.46 23.11 -6.95
CA SER A 195 -12.58 24.22 -7.32
C SER A 195 -12.31 24.29 -8.83
N ARG A 196 -12.04 23.14 -9.48
CA ARG A 196 -11.87 23.11 -10.94
C ARG A 196 -13.15 23.52 -11.67
N ARG A 197 -14.30 23.02 -11.24
CA ARG A 197 -15.59 23.35 -11.85
C ARG A 197 -15.92 24.85 -11.70
N ALA A 198 -15.72 25.41 -10.51
CA ALA A 198 -15.94 26.84 -10.23
C ALA A 198 -15.01 27.74 -11.05
N ALA A 199 -13.76 27.31 -11.28
CA ALA A 199 -12.80 28.03 -12.11
C ALA A 199 -12.97 27.82 -13.62
N GLY A 200 -14.02 27.11 -14.07
CA GLY A 200 -14.20 26.79 -15.49
C GLY A 200 -13.11 25.87 -16.06
N LEU A 201 -12.45 25.07 -15.21
CA LEU A 201 -11.38 24.15 -15.59
C LEU A 201 -11.89 22.72 -15.72
N CYS A 202 -11.29 22.00 -16.67
CA CYS A 202 -11.51 20.58 -16.89
C CYS A 202 -11.16 19.78 -15.63
N VAL A 203 -12.15 19.03 -15.11
CA VAL A 203 -11.99 18.23 -13.88
C VAL A 203 -10.94 17.13 -14.01
N SER A 204 -10.57 16.73 -15.23
CA SER A 204 -9.54 15.71 -15.50
C SER A 204 -8.13 16.30 -15.60
N CYS A 205 -7.89 17.24 -16.54
CA CYS A 205 -6.54 17.73 -16.84
C CYS A 205 -6.23 19.15 -16.31
N GLY A 206 -7.22 19.89 -15.82
CA GLY A 206 -7.05 21.25 -15.31
C GLY A 206 -6.93 22.36 -16.37
N ARG A 207 -7.06 22.05 -17.67
CA ARG A 207 -7.14 23.07 -18.75
C ARG A 207 -8.53 23.72 -18.80
N PRO A 208 -8.72 24.92 -19.36
CA PRO A 208 -10.04 25.52 -19.54
C PRO A 208 -11.04 24.55 -20.18
N ALA A 209 -12.22 24.45 -19.58
CA ALA A 209 -13.36 23.71 -20.12
C ALA A 209 -14.22 24.62 -21.00
N PHE A 210 -15.05 24.02 -21.85
CA PHE A 210 -16.06 24.79 -22.58
C PHE A 210 -17.14 25.29 -21.62
N ALA A 211 -17.84 26.36 -21.98
CA ALA A 211 -18.92 26.92 -21.17
C ALA A 211 -19.96 25.83 -20.81
N GLY A 212 -20.23 25.67 -19.51
CA GLY A 212 -21.13 24.65 -18.97
C GLY A 212 -20.58 23.21 -18.97
N ALA A 213 -19.46 22.92 -19.63
CA ALA A 213 -18.88 21.58 -19.68
C ALA A 213 -17.95 21.31 -18.49
N THR A 214 -17.94 20.06 -18.02
CA THR A 214 -17.00 19.63 -16.94
C THR A 214 -15.61 19.28 -17.47
N ARG A 215 -15.44 19.18 -18.80
CA ARG A 215 -14.19 18.74 -19.45
C ARG A 215 -13.84 19.61 -20.64
N CYS A 216 -12.55 19.71 -20.95
CA CYS A 216 -12.07 20.31 -22.18
C CYS A 216 -12.31 19.37 -23.37
N GLY A 217 -12.30 19.90 -24.59
CA GLY A 217 -12.57 19.13 -25.82
C GLY A 217 -11.71 17.89 -25.98
N VAL A 218 -10.41 17.99 -25.69
CA VAL A 218 -9.49 16.83 -25.77
C VAL A 218 -9.90 15.73 -24.79
N CYS A 219 -10.16 16.07 -23.53
CA CYS A 219 -10.58 15.08 -22.53
C CYS A 219 -11.98 14.52 -22.81
N ALA A 220 -12.88 15.32 -23.40
CA ALA A 220 -14.20 14.87 -23.83
C ALA A 220 -14.11 13.86 -24.98
N ILE A 221 -13.28 14.14 -26.01
CA ILE A 221 -13.04 13.21 -27.12
C ILE A 221 -12.38 11.92 -26.63
N VAL A 222 -11.33 12.02 -25.80
CA VAL A 222 -10.65 10.83 -25.25
C VAL A 222 -11.61 10.01 -24.40
N GLU A 223 -12.47 10.64 -23.60
CA GLU A 223 -13.51 9.92 -22.87
C GLU A 223 -14.52 9.27 -23.82
N GLY A 224 -14.99 9.98 -24.84
CA GLY A 224 -15.87 9.45 -25.88
C GLY A 224 -15.28 8.23 -26.57
N GLN A 225 -13.99 8.29 -26.95
CA GLN A 225 -13.26 7.16 -27.53
C GLN A 225 -13.12 5.98 -26.55
N ARG A 226 -12.85 6.23 -25.26
CA ARG A 226 -12.87 5.17 -24.23
C ARG A 226 -14.25 4.58 -24.01
N ARG A 227 -15.28 5.40 -24.21
CA ARG A 227 -16.69 5.02 -24.20
C ARG A 227 -17.16 4.50 -25.55
N ASN A 228 -16.29 4.34 -26.57
CA ASN A 228 -16.65 3.79 -27.88
C ASN A 228 -17.32 2.43 -27.65
N ARG A 229 -18.64 2.51 -27.59
CA ARG A 229 -19.53 1.45 -27.13
C ARG A 229 -19.46 0.35 -28.16
N ASP A 230 -19.26 0.71 -29.43
CA ASP A 230 -19.17 -0.21 -30.55
C ASP A 230 -17.91 -1.09 -30.47
N ARG A 231 -16.74 -0.53 -30.13
CA ARG A 231 -15.53 -1.35 -29.94
C ARG A 231 -15.67 -2.29 -28.74
N LYS A 232 -16.25 -1.82 -27.63
CA LYS A 232 -16.54 -2.68 -26.46
C LYS A 232 -17.59 -3.75 -26.79
N ASN A 233 -18.64 -3.38 -27.51
CA ASN A 233 -19.72 -4.26 -27.96
C ASN A 233 -19.16 -5.30 -28.94
N ALA A 234 -18.29 -4.92 -29.88
CA ALA A 234 -17.65 -5.85 -30.81
C ALA A 234 -16.74 -6.84 -30.08
N ALA A 235 -15.91 -6.38 -29.13
CA ALA A 235 -15.09 -7.28 -28.31
C ALA A 235 -15.95 -8.21 -27.42
N SER A 236 -17.05 -7.69 -26.86
CA SER A 236 -18.01 -8.48 -26.09
C SER A 236 -18.72 -9.53 -26.95
N ARG A 237 -19.17 -9.14 -28.15
CA ARG A 237 -19.79 -10.03 -29.14
C ARG A 237 -18.83 -11.13 -29.58
N ARG A 238 -17.56 -10.81 -29.86
CA ARG A 238 -16.53 -11.82 -30.17
C ARG A 238 -16.37 -12.84 -29.05
N ARG A 239 -16.18 -12.38 -27.80
CA ARG A 239 -16.07 -13.28 -26.64
C ARG A 239 -17.33 -14.12 -26.41
N TYR A 240 -18.51 -13.56 -26.67
CA TYR A 240 -19.77 -14.29 -26.61
C TYR A 240 -19.77 -15.45 -27.62
N TRP A 241 -19.45 -15.17 -28.89
CA TRP A 241 -19.41 -16.19 -29.95
C TRP A 241 -18.32 -17.24 -29.72
N GLU A 242 -17.12 -16.84 -29.32
CA GLU A 242 -16.02 -17.75 -28.98
C GLU A 242 -16.40 -18.71 -27.83
N ARG A 243 -17.09 -18.22 -26.80
CA ARG A 243 -17.57 -19.07 -25.69
C ARG A 243 -18.66 -20.04 -26.15
N ARG A 244 -19.63 -19.55 -26.93
CA ARG A 244 -20.69 -20.37 -27.54
C ARG A 244 -20.13 -21.50 -28.41
N ALA A 245 -19.20 -21.17 -29.32
CA ALA A 245 -18.56 -22.14 -30.20
C ALA A 245 -17.76 -23.19 -29.41
N ALA A 246 -17.16 -22.80 -28.28
CA ALA A 246 -16.46 -23.71 -27.38
C ALA A 246 -17.38 -24.49 -26.42
N GLY A 247 -18.71 -24.36 -26.53
CA GLY A 247 -19.65 -25.00 -25.60
C GLY A 247 -19.52 -24.52 -24.15
N ARG A 248 -19.12 -23.26 -23.94
CA ARG A 248 -18.94 -22.63 -22.62
C ARG A 248 -19.97 -21.55 -22.34
N CYS A 249 -20.36 -21.46 -21.08
CA CYS A 249 -21.25 -20.45 -20.52
C CYS A 249 -20.71 -19.04 -20.76
N THR A 250 -21.55 -18.15 -21.29
CA THR A 250 -21.16 -16.77 -21.61
C THR A 250 -20.87 -15.92 -20.38
N ASP A 251 -21.29 -16.35 -19.19
CA ASP A 251 -21.19 -15.59 -17.95
C ASP A 251 -20.01 -16.07 -17.09
N CYS A 252 -19.99 -17.36 -16.74
CA CYS A 252 -18.96 -17.94 -15.86
C CYS A 252 -17.89 -18.78 -16.57
N ASN A 253 -18.01 -19.00 -17.89
CA ASN A 253 -17.10 -19.82 -18.70
C ASN A 253 -17.06 -21.33 -18.38
N ALA A 254 -17.96 -21.85 -17.52
CA ALA A 254 -18.15 -23.28 -17.29
C ALA A 254 -18.75 -23.99 -18.53
N PRO A 255 -18.58 -25.31 -18.71
CA PRO A 255 -19.25 -26.06 -19.79
C PRO A 255 -20.77 -25.84 -19.77
N SER A 256 -21.36 -25.60 -20.94
CA SER A 256 -22.80 -25.34 -21.10
C SER A 256 -23.48 -26.24 -22.13
N PHE A 257 -22.75 -27.22 -22.71
CA PHE A 257 -23.30 -28.25 -23.62
C PHE A 257 -24.19 -27.66 -24.74
N GLY A 258 -23.75 -26.56 -25.35
CA GLY A 258 -24.47 -25.89 -26.45
C GLY A 258 -25.45 -24.78 -26.00
N ALA A 259 -25.82 -24.72 -24.71
CA ALA A 259 -26.59 -23.61 -24.17
C ALA A 259 -25.73 -22.33 -24.05
N SER A 260 -26.37 -21.15 -24.09
CA SER A 260 -25.68 -19.87 -23.90
C SER A 260 -25.17 -19.68 -22.47
N ARG A 261 -25.87 -20.25 -21.48
CA ARG A 261 -25.52 -20.23 -20.06
C ARG A 261 -25.55 -21.64 -19.49
N CYS A 262 -24.70 -21.92 -18.49
CA CYS A 262 -24.83 -23.14 -17.69
C CYS A 262 -26.08 -23.08 -16.79
N PRO A 263 -26.56 -24.22 -16.24
CA PRO A 263 -27.76 -24.27 -15.41
C PRO A 263 -27.77 -23.25 -14.26
N ASP A 264 -26.65 -23.10 -13.54
CA ASP A 264 -26.55 -22.14 -12.42
C ASP A 264 -26.66 -20.68 -12.88
N CYS A 265 -26.02 -20.32 -13.99
CA CYS A 265 -26.11 -18.96 -14.52
C CYS A 265 -27.47 -18.68 -15.14
N ALA A 266 -28.11 -19.69 -15.73
CA ALA A 266 -29.48 -19.60 -16.22
C ALA A 266 -30.45 -19.36 -15.05
N LYS A 267 -30.37 -20.17 -13.98
CA LYS A 267 -31.15 -20.00 -12.75
C LYS A 267 -30.94 -18.61 -12.12
N ARG A 268 -29.68 -18.19 -11.90
CA ARG A 268 -29.38 -16.83 -11.39
C ARG A 268 -29.84 -15.70 -12.31
N SER A 269 -29.91 -15.94 -13.62
CA SER A 269 -30.46 -14.93 -14.54
C SER A 269 -31.98 -14.89 -14.48
N TYR A 270 -32.62 -16.04 -14.29
CA TYR A 270 -34.07 -16.14 -14.13
C TYR A 270 -34.51 -15.51 -12.79
N GLU A 271 -33.81 -15.81 -11.70
CA GLU A 271 -34.08 -15.19 -10.38
C GLU A 271 -33.84 -13.67 -10.37
N ARG A 272 -33.01 -13.15 -11.29
CA ARG A 272 -32.74 -11.71 -11.42
C ARG A 272 -33.61 -11.02 -12.47
N SER A 273 -34.26 -11.75 -13.37
CA SER A 273 -35.14 -11.12 -14.33
C SER A 273 -36.36 -10.58 -13.60
N ASP A 274 -36.95 -9.52 -14.15
CA ASP A 274 -38.13 -8.89 -13.57
C ASP A 274 -39.31 -9.87 -13.45
N PHE A 275 -39.29 -10.97 -14.21
CA PHE A 275 -40.22 -12.09 -14.09
C PHE A 275 -40.24 -12.74 -12.69
N PHE A 276 -39.10 -12.80 -11.99
CA PHE A 276 -38.99 -13.38 -10.65
C PHE A 276 -39.06 -12.33 -9.53
N ARG A 277 -38.83 -11.04 -9.84
CA ARG A 277 -39.02 -9.93 -8.88
C ARG A 277 -40.50 -9.62 -8.61
N GLY A 278 -41.38 -10.56 -8.95
CA GLY A 278 -42.76 -10.32 -9.28
C GLY A 278 -42.84 -9.56 -10.59
N ILE A 279 -43.56 -10.10 -11.58
CA ILE A 279 -44.46 -9.20 -12.32
C ILE A 279 -45.16 -8.42 -11.20
N PRO A 280 -45.11 -7.07 -11.15
CA PRO A 280 -45.78 -6.33 -10.10
C PRO A 280 -47.16 -6.96 -9.98
N VAL A 281 -47.46 -7.55 -8.82
CA VAL A 281 -48.79 -8.05 -8.57
C VAL A 281 -49.60 -6.77 -8.56
N TRP A 282 -50.24 -6.48 -9.68
CA TRP A 282 -51.28 -5.48 -9.70
C TRP A 282 -52.34 -6.13 -8.83
N ASP A 283 -52.46 -5.67 -7.58
CA ASP A 283 -53.61 -6.03 -6.77
C ASP A 283 -54.82 -5.61 -7.61
N PRO A 284 -55.66 -6.56 -8.05
CA PRO A 284 -56.72 -6.27 -8.99
C PRO A 284 -57.65 -5.25 -8.34
N SER A 285 -57.81 -4.09 -8.96
CA SER A 285 -58.79 -3.12 -8.53
C SER A 285 -60.08 -3.31 -9.32
N PHE A 286 -61.20 -3.21 -8.62
CA PHE A 286 -62.54 -3.37 -9.17
C PHE A 286 -63.18 -1.99 -9.23
N THR A 287 -63.78 -1.67 -10.38
CA THR A 287 -64.61 -0.46 -10.55
C THR A 287 -65.99 -0.90 -10.99
N VAL A 288 -67.01 -0.44 -10.28
CA VAL A 288 -68.41 -0.67 -10.64
C VAL A 288 -68.87 0.51 -11.48
N ILE A 289 -69.38 0.27 -12.68
CA ILE A 289 -69.85 1.31 -13.59
C ILE A 289 -71.36 1.12 -13.79
N GLU A 290 -72.15 2.13 -13.44
CA GLU A 290 -73.59 2.12 -13.72
C GLU A 290 -73.88 2.20 -15.21
N LEU A 291 -74.68 1.27 -15.74
CA LEU A 291 -74.98 1.20 -17.17
C LEU A 291 -75.87 2.35 -17.66
N ALA A 292 -76.76 2.84 -16.80
CA ALA A 292 -77.71 3.89 -17.16
C ALA A 292 -77.08 5.29 -17.20
N THR A 293 -76.17 5.57 -16.26
CA THR A 293 -75.59 6.91 -16.03
C THR A 293 -74.14 7.00 -16.51
N GLY A 294 -73.43 5.88 -16.57
CA GLY A 294 -71.99 5.83 -16.78
C GLY A 294 -71.17 6.25 -15.56
N GLU A 295 -71.80 6.41 -14.39
CA GLU A 295 -71.12 6.79 -13.15
C GLU A 295 -70.26 5.64 -12.61
N SER A 296 -69.04 5.96 -12.18
CA SER A 296 -68.07 4.98 -11.69
C SER A 296 -67.95 5.02 -10.17
N HIS A 297 -68.15 3.89 -9.53
CA HIS A 297 -67.93 3.66 -8.10
C HIS A 297 -66.66 2.83 -7.92
N GLY A 298 -65.67 3.35 -7.18
CA GLY A 298 -64.37 2.70 -6.96
C GLY A 298 -63.15 3.61 -7.20
N PRO A 299 -61.91 3.07 -7.18
CA PRO A 299 -61.56 1.64 -7.18
C PRO A 299 -61.72 0.95 -5.82
N PHE A 300 -62.04 -0.35 -5.86
CA PHE A 300 -62.11 -1.24 -4.70
C PHE A 300 -60.99 -2.29 -4.77
N ASP A 301 -60.43 -2.66 -3.62
CA ASP A 301 -59.30 -3.59 -3.56
C ASP A 301 -59.76 -5.05 -3.63
N THR A 302 -61.06 -5.31 -3.40
CA THR A 302 -61.64 -6.66 -3.44
C THR A 302 -63.02 -6.68 -4.11
N GLU A 303 -63.39 -7.84 -4.67
CA GLU A 303 -64.72 -8.06 -5.26
C GLU A 303 -65.83 -7.92 -4.20
N ALA A 304 -65.57 -8.29 -2.94
CA ALA A 304 -66.54 -8.16 -1.87
C ALA A 304 -66.88 -6.69 -1.54
N GLU A 305 -65.90 -5.78 -1.60
CA GLU A 305 -66.13 -4.35 -1.45
C GLU A 305 -66.96 -3.77 -2.60
N ALA A 306 -66.67 -4.18 -3.84
CA ALA A 306 -67.47 -3.80 -5.00
C ALA A 306 -68.92 -4.28 -4.88
N VAL A 307 -69.15 -5.50 -4.39
CA VAL A 307 -70.51 -6.04 -4.14
C VAL A 307 -71.21 -5.33 -2.97
N ALA A 308 -70.47 -4.95 -1.94
CA ALA A 308 -71.03 -4.16 -0.83
C ALA A 308 -71.49 -2.78 -1.30
N GLU A 309 -70.75 -2.15 -2.21
CA GLU A 309 -71.16 -0.87 -2.81
C GLU A 309 -72.47 -1.00 -3.60
N LEU A 310 -72.65 -2.07 -4.37
CA LEU A 310 -73.92 -2.33 -5.07
C LEU A 310 -75.11 -2.33 -4.11
N ALA A 311 -74.96 -3.01 -2.98
CA ALA A 311 -75.99 -3.07 -1.95
C ALA A 311 -76.26 -1.70 -1.31
N PHE A 312 -75.22 -0.86 -1.14
CA PHE A 312 -75.33 0.47 -0.55
C PHE A 312 -75.96 1.49 -1.51
N ALA A 313 -75.55 1.47 -2.78
CA ALA A 313 -76.08 2.31 -3.84
C ALA A 313 -77.49 1.89 -4.29
N GLY A 314 -77.97 0.71 -3.86
CA GLY A 314 -79.28 0.18 -4.24
C GLY A 314 -79.34 -0.29 -5.69
N LEU A 315 -78.19 -0.68 -6.26
CA LEU A 315 -78.04 -1.12 -7.64
C LEU A 315 -78.10 -2.64 -7.72
N SER A 316 -78.78 -3.17 -8.74
CA SER A 316 -78.77 -4.60 -9.06
C SER A 316 -77.62 -4.96 -10.00
N PHE A 317 -77.23 -6.24 -10.05
CA PHE A 317 -76.19 -6.73 -10.95
C PHE A 317 -76.51 -6.54 -12.44
N GLU A 318 -77.79 -6.37 -12.82
CA GLU A 318 -78.19 -6.12 -14.20
C GLU A 318 -78.01 -4.64 -14.60
N GLU A 319 -77.81 -3.75 -13.63
CA GLU A 319 -77.70 -2.30 -13.82
C GLU A 319 -76.25 -1.81 -13.84
N VAL A 320 -75.27 -2.70 -13.63
CA VAL A 320 -73.86 -2.35 -13.48
C VAL A 320 -72.92 -3.23 -14.30
N GLU A 321 -71.78 -2.69 -14.69
CA GLU A 321 -70.63 -3.42 -15.20
C GLU A 321 -69.48 -3.37 -14.18
N ILE A 322 -69.00 -4.53 -13.73
CA ILE A 322 -67.83 -4.61 -12.84
C ILE A 322 -66.57 -4.79 -13.70
N VAL A 323 -65.78 -3.74 -13.81
CA VAL A 323 -64.51 -3.73 -14.54
C VAL A 323 -63.37 -4.06 -13.58
N ASN A 324 -62.57 -5.07 -13.93
CA ASN A 324 -61.34 -5.41 -13.24
C ASN A 324 -60.15 -4.94 -14.09
N ASP A 325 -59.26 -4.14 -13.51
CA ASP A 325 -58.12 -3.53 -14.20
C ASP A 325 -56.94 -4.50 -14.41
N ALA A 326 -57.00 -5.71 -13.87
CA ALA A 326 -55.95 -6.70 -14.06
C ALA A 326 -55.83 -7.07 -15.55
N PRO A 327 -54.61 -7.08 -16.11
CA PRO A 327 -54.41 -7.46 -17.50
C PRO A 327 -54.97 -8.87 -17.74
N VAL A 328 -55.61 -9.10 -18.88
CA VAL A 328 -56.25 -10.39 -19.25
C VAL A 328 -55.31 -11.58 -19.04
N THR A 329 -53.99 -11.38 -19.22
CA THR A 329 -52.96 -12.38 -18.98
C THR A 329 -52.78 -12.79 -17.51
N ALA A 330 -53.11 -11.92 -16.56
CA ALA A 330 -53.07 -12.22 -15.12
C ALA A 330 -54.26 -13.09 -14.68
N ARG A 331 -55.45 -12.92 -15.31
CA ARG A 331 -56.64 -13.74 -15.00
C ARG A 331 -56.42 -15.24 -15.20
N TYR A 332 -55.62 -15.64 -16.20
CA TYR A 332 -55.33 -17.04 -16.48
C TYR A 332 -54.18 -17.62 -15.66
N ALA A 333 -53.33 -16.78 -15.06
CA ALA A 333 -52.18 -17.23 -14.28
C ALA A 333 -52.56 -17.69 -12.85
N ALA A 334 -53.74 -17.28 -12.36
CA ALA A 334 -54.22 -17.64 -11.02
C ALA A 334 -54.95 -19.00 -10.92
N TRP A 335 -55.16 -19.70 -12.04
CA TRP A 335 -55.93 -20.95 -12.12
C TRP A 335 -55.07 -22.21 -12.37
N VAL A 336 -53.76 -22.15 -12.12
CA VAL A 336 -52.81 -23.28 -12.22
C VAL A 336 -52.08 -23.48 -10.91
#